data_AF-A0AA40YE72-F1
#
_entry.id   AF-A0AA40YE72-F1
#
_cell.length_a   1.000
_cell.length_b   1.000
_cell.length_c   1.000
_cell.angle_alpha   90.00
_cell.angle_beta   90.00
_cell.angle_gamma   90.00
#
_symmetry.space_group_name_H-M   'P 1'
#
loop_
_entity.id
_entity.type
_entity.pdbx_description
1 polymer ?
#
loop_
_entity_poly.entity_id
_entity_poly.type
_entity_poly.pdbx_seq_one_letter_code
_entity_poly.pdbx_strand_id
1 'polypeptide(L)'
;MKTWLLGLTAVCASSAAMAAQPQMSVDVRYDWYGWGSVSEHWVIRRDAYGLTTRVQVVERPDGKARLPELLPFGAMAALDTALQTAPLTRAAAVQRIASRLDRAEILSLDPGLHSLDTDACSFAQQRAWARKALSGRSLQSRVDRHFSGLWTDDVPMMTVVVSRPGRPDVVLVSTSQKVMMLPWKRLPSVVFEQQDLDNAQEQWHPELSEAVIALLPEGEDSRRRFQTRWLHDRLRRDLAMESLDCGARGRESAM
;
A
#
# COMPACT_ATOMS: atom_id res chain seq x y z
N MET A 1 -27.63 10.75 -67.93
CA MET A 1 -27.96 9.89 -66.76
C MET A 1 -27.08 8.64 -66.90
N LYS A 2 -26.19 8.21 -66.01
CA LYS A 2 -25.95 8.41 -64.58
C LYS A 2 -24.44 8.12 -64.38
N THR A 3 -23.64 9.09 -63.97
CA THR A 3 -22.23 8.91 -63.62
C THR A 3 -22.14 8.29 -62.23
N TRP A 4 -21.45 7.15 -62.11
CA TRP A 4 -21.16 6.51 -60.84
C TRP A 4 -19.94 7.17 -60.20
N LEU A 5 -20.15 7.83 -59.07
CA LEU A 5 -19.10 8.35 -58.20
C LEU A 5 -18.49 7.19 -57.39
N LEU A 6 -17.23 6.88 -57.66
CA LEU A 6 -16.38 6.11 -56.75
C LEU A 6 -15.95 7.05 -55.60
N GLY A 7 -16.59 6.90 -54.45
CA GLY A 7 -16.14 7.54 -53.21
C GLY A 7 -14.90 6.84 -52.67
N LEU A 8 -13.73 7.45 -52.87
CA LEU A 8 -12.51 7.12 -52.14
C LEU A 8 -12.67 7.59 -50.69
N THR A 9 -13.02 6.67 -49.80
CA THR A 9 -12.89 6.87 -48.36
C THR A 9 -11.39 6.88 -48.03
N ALA A 10 -10.84 8.07 -47.86
CA ALA A 10 -9.54 8.25 -47.25
C ALA A 10 -9.62 7.73 -45.80
N VAL A 11 -9.07 6.55 -45.56
CA VAL A 11 -8.78 6.04 -44.23
C VAL A 11 -7.76 6.99 -43.61
N CYS A 12 -8.21 7.89 -42.74
CA CYS A 12 -7.34 8.57 -41.81
C CYS A 12 -6.78 7.49 -40.87
N ALA A 13 -5.68 6.88 -41.27
CA ALA A 13 -4.81 6.16 -40.35
C ALA A 13 -4.25 7.21 -39.38
N SER A 14 -4.97 7.45 -38.29
CA SER A 14 -4.44 8.13 -37.12
C SER A 14 -3.22 7.32 -36.70
N SER A 15 -2.06 7.74 -37.17
CA SER A 15 -0.80 7.34 -36.58
C SER A 15 -0.91 7.78 -35.13
N ALA A 16 -1.25 6.84 -34.25
CA ALA A 16 -1.03 7.02 -32.83
C ALA A 16 0.48 7.15 -32.69
N ALA A 17 0.98 8.38 -32.85
CA ALA A 17 2.27 8.75 -32.31
C ALA A 17 2.17 8.34 -30.85
N MET A 18 2.84 7.24 -30.48
CA MET A 18 3.05 6.93 -29.08
C MET A 18 3.73 8.16 -28.51
N ALA A 19 2.96 9.03 -27.86
CA ALA A 19 3.47 10.23 -27.26
C ALA A 19 4.59 9.77 -26.33
N ALA A 20 5.82 10.21 -26.62
CA ALA A 20 6.99 9.84 -25.83
C ALA A 20 6.65 10.11 -24.36
N GLN A 21 6.70 9.07 -23.53
CA GLN A 21 6.36 9.24 -22.13
C GLN A 21 7.38 10.17 -21.50
N PRO A 22 6.96 11.18 -20.73
CA PRO A 22 7.89 12.16 -20.18
C PRO A 22 8.87 11.48 -19.23
N GLN A 23 10.14 11.88 -19.29
CA GLN A 23 11.15 11.41 -18.34
C GLN A 23 10.71 11.68 -16.90
N MET A 24 11.05 10.77 -16.00
CA MET A 24 10.65 10.83 -14.59
C MET A 24 11.66 10.07 -13.74
N SER A 25 12.07 10.65 -12.61
CA SER A 25 12.88 9.99 -11.59
C SER A 25 12.06 9.85 -10.31
N VAL A 26 12.20 8.71 -9.65
CA VAL A 26 11.63 8.45 -8.34
C VAL A 26 12.74 7.94 -7.44
N ASP A 27 13.01 8.66 -6.37
CA ASP A 27 13.98 8.30 -5.36
C ASP A 27 13.22 7.86 -4.11
N VAL A 28 13.37 6.60 -3.72
CA VAL A 28 12.75 6.02 -2.52
C VAL A 28 13.83 5.73 -1.50
N ARG A 29 13.78 6.41 -0.36
CA ARG A 29 14.60 6.14 0.81
C ARG A 29 13.74 5.51 1.89
N TYR A 30 14.19 4.40 2.43
CA TYR A 30 13.54 3.74 3.55
C TYR A 30 14.56 3.51 4.66
N ASP A 31 14.30 4.12 5.80
CA ASP A 31 15.10 3.95 7.01
C ASP A 31 14.20 3.38 8.11
N TRP A 32 14.76 2.47 8.89
CA TRP A 32 14.09 1.91 10.05
C TRP A 32 15.08 1.70 11.17
N TYR A 33 14.68 2.11 12.37
CA TYR A 33 15.44 1.95 13.59
C TYR A 33 14.56 1.35 14.70
N GLY A 34 15.12 0.41 15.46
CA GLY A 34 14.48 -0.29 16.58
C GLY A 34 15.44 -1.32 17.16
N TRP A 35 15.02 -2.58 17.26
CA TRP A 35 15.89 -3.71 17.64
C TRP A 35 16.96 -4.06 16.58
N GLY A 36 16.93 -3.37 15.44
CA GLY A 36 17.93 -3.42 14.38
C GLY A 36 17.88 -2.12 13.58
N SER A 37 18.56 -2.11 12.44
CA SER A 37 18.51 -0.99 11.51
C SER A 37 18.43 -1.48 10.07
N VAL A 38 17.59 -0.84 9.28
CA VAL A 38 17.54 -0.99 7.82
C VAL A 38 17.71 0.38 7.21
N SER A 39 18.51 0.47 6.16
CA SER A 39 18.58 1.64 5.29
C SER A 39 18.65 1.15 3.85
N GLU A 40 17.64 1.54 3.08
CA GLU A 40 17.51 1.21 1.67
C GLU A 40 17.33 2.49 0.86
N HIS A 41 18.00 2.55 -0.30
CA HIS A 41 17.86 3.64 -1.23
C HIS A 41 17.71 3.09 -2.65
N TRP A 42 16.58 3.41 -3.29
CA TRP A 42 16.21 2.96 -4.62
C TRP A 42 15.98 4.15 -5.54
N VAL A 43 16.59 4.09 -6.72
CA VAL A 43 16.37 5.08 -7.79
C VAL A 43 15.69 4.39 -8.95
N ILE A 44 14.53 4.92 -9.33
CA ILE A 44 13.73 4.44 -10.45
C ILE A 44 13.67 5.54 -11.51
N ARG A 45 14.06 5.22 -12.74
CA ARG A 45 14.10 6.18 -13.85
C ARG A 45 13.35 5.65 -15.05
N ARG A 46 12.49 6.51 -15.60
CA ARG A 46 11.93 6.35 -16.94
C ARG A 46 12.72 7.20 -17.92
N ASP A 47 13.31 6.56 -18.92
CA ASP A 47 14.07 7.24 -19.97
C ASP A 47 13.17 7.85 -21.07
N ALA A 48 13.77 8.46 -22.09
CA ALA A 48 13.06 9.09 -23.20
C ALA A 48 12.32 8.09 -24.10
N TYR A 49 12.69 6.80 -24.05
CA TYR A 49 12.04 5.73 -24.81
C TYR A 49 10.91 5.06 -24.02
N GLY A 50 10.68 5.51 -22.77
CA GLY A 50 9.66 4.96 -21.88
C GLY A 50 10.11 3.71 -21.12
N LEU A 51 11.37 3.30 -21.23
CA LEU A 51 11.91 2.19 -20.44
C LEU A 51 12.07 2.63 -19.00
N THR A 52 11.51 1.84 -18.09
CA THR A 52 11.63 2.09 -16.66
C THR A 52 12.61 1.11 -16.06
N THR A 53 13.64 1.65 -15.39
CA THR A 53 14.64 0.86 -14.68
C THR A 53 14.67 1.22 -13.21
N ARG A 54 15.01 0.26 -12.36
CA ARG A 54 15.29 0.44 -10.94
C ARG A 54 16.73 0.06 -10.65
N VAL A 55 17.41 0.84 -9.81
CA VAL A 55 18.74 0.53 -9.30
C VAL A 55 18.79 0.77 -7.80
N GLN A 56 19.52 -0.09 -7.07
CA GLN A 56 19.85 0.17 -5.67
C GLN A 56 20.99 1.16 -5.61
N VAL A 57 20.83 2.26 -4.86
CA VAL A 57 21.94 3.12 -4.50
C VAL A 57 22.60 2.54 -3.27
N VAL A 58 23.85 2.14 -3.41
CA VAL A 58 24.63 1.57 -2.32
C VAL A 58 25.62 2.63 -1.87
N GLU A 59 25.33 3.27 -0.73
CA GLU A 59 26.12 4.39 -0.21
C GLU A 59 27.40 3.92 0.53
N ARG A 60 27.61 2.61 0.71
CA ARG A 60 28.81 2.04 1.37
C ARG A 60 29.92 1.69 0.38
N PRO A 61 31.21 1.92 0.71
CA PRO A 61 32.34 1.68 -0.19
C PRO A 61 32.52 0.21 -0.63
N ASP A 62 32.10 -0.74 0.19
CA ASP A 62 32.21 -2.20 -0.01
C ASP A 62 30.92 -2.82 -0.55
N GLY A 63 29.88 -2.00 -0.74
CA GLY A 63 28.59 -2.46 -1.17
C GLY A 63 28.54 -2.85 -2.64
N LYS A 64 28.06 -4.06 -2.93
CA LYS A 64 27.92 -4.54 -4.30
C LYS A 64 26.79 -3.80 -4.99
N ALA A 65 27.12 -3.01 -6.02
CA ALA A 65 26.12 -2.42 -6.90
C ALA A 65 25.27 -3.52 -7.54
N ARG A 66 23.95 -3.41 -7.41
CA ARG A 66 23.00 -4.29 -8.12
C ARG A 66 22.86 -3.81 -9.56
N LEU A 67 22.75 -4.75 -10.49
CA LEU A 67 22.45 -4.41 -11.88
C LEU A 67 21.09 -3.71 -11.97
N PRO A 68 20.91 -2.74 -12.87
CA PRO A 68 19.61 -2.14 -13.13
C PRO A 68 18.59 -3.22 -13.55
N GLU A 69 17.41 -3.16 -12.96
CA GLU A 69 16.30 -4.08 -13.25
C GLU A 69 15.21 -3.35 -14.05
N LEU A 70 14.67 -4.01 -15.07
CA LEU A 70 13.55 -3.49 -15.84
C LEU A 70 12.24 -3.64 -15.05
N LEU A 71 11.48 -2.56 -14.97
CA LEU A 71 10.15 -2.59 -14.37
C LEU A 71 9.05 -2.77 -15.42
N PRO A 72 7.88 -3.32 -15.03
CA PRO A 72 6.74 -3.46 -15.91
C PRO A 72 6.34 -2.14 -16.58
N PHE A 73 5.92 -2.23 -17.84
CA PHE A 73 5.38 -1.10 -18.57
C PHE A 73 4.19 -0.49 -17.81
N GLY A 74 4.24 0.82 -17.59
CA GLY A 74 3.18 1.56 -16.90
C GLY A 74 3.36 1.76 -15.39
N ALA A 75 4.36 1.15 -14.74
CA ALA A 75 4.57 1.31 -13.29
C ALA A 75 4.72 2.80 -12.87
N MET A 76 5.51 3.57 -13.62
CA MET A 76 5.69 5.02 -13.39
C MET A 76 4.43 5.83 -13.73
N ALA A 77 3.64 5.38 -14.71
CA ALA A 77 2.38 6.04 -15.07
C ALA A 77 1.30 5.84 -13.99
N ALA A 78 1.28 4.66 -13.36
CA ALA A 78 0.41 4.38 -12.21
C ALA A 78 0.77 5.28 -11.02
N LEU A 79 2.06 5.47 -10.74
CA LEU A 79 2.50 6.43 -9.72
C LEU A 79 2.08 7.86 -10.07
N ASP A 80 2.35 8.32 -11.28
CA ASP A 80 1.98 9.69 -11.68
C ASP A 80 0.46 9.93 -11.60
N THR A 81 -0.35 8.91 -11.92
CA THR A 81 -1.81 8.95 -11.77
C THR A 81 -2.23 8.99 -10.30
N ALA A 82 -1.59 8.19 -9.44
CA ALA A 82 -1.85 8.19 -8.01
C ALA A 82 -1.54 9.57 -7.39
N LEU A 83 -0.42 10.20 -7.79
CA LEU A 83 -0.04 11.55 -7.34
C LEU A 83 -1.04 12.66 -7.70
N GLN A 84 -1.84 12.45 -8.75
CA GLN A 84 -2.86 13.39 -9.22
C GLN A 84 -4.24 13.11 -8.60
N THR A 85 -4.44 11.93 -8.04
CA THR A 85 -5.69 11.55 -7.39
C THR A 85 -5.80 12.27 -6.05
N ALA A 86 -6.98 12.80 -5.72
CA ALA A 86 -7.22 13.44 -4.44
C ALA A 86 -7.11 12.41 -3.29
N PRO A 87 -6.50 12.78 -2.13
CA PRO A 87 -6.47 11.90 -0.98
C PRO A 87 -7.89 11.63 -0.47
N LEU A 88 -8.10 10.42 0.03
CA LEU A 88 -9.37 10.04 0.64
C LEU A 88 -9.46 10.58 2.06
N THR A 89 -10.67 10.57 2.62
CA THR A 89 -10.81 10.64 4.08
C THR A 89 -10.29 9.33 4.69
N ARG A 90 -9.87 9.36 5.96
CA ARG A 90 -9.46 8.15 6.69
C ARG A 90 -10.51 7.04 6.61
N ALA A 91 -11.78 7.38 6.82
CA ALA A 91 -12.88 6.42 6.76
C ALA A 91 -13.04 5.78 5.37
N ALA A 92 -12.95 6.58 4.29
CA ALA A 92 -13.02 6.06 2.93
C ALA A 92 -11.80 5.19 2.56
N ALA A 93 -10.60 5.57 3.01
CA ALA A 93 -9.40 4.75 2.85
C ALA A 93 -9.52 3.42 3.60
N VAL A 94 -9.97 3.43 4.86
CA VAL A 94 -10.24 2.21 5.65
C VAL A 94 -11.25 1.31 4.95
N GLN A 95 -12.35 1.89 4.42
CA GLN A 95 -13.34 1.13 3.66
C GLN A 95 -12.73 0.48 2.41
N ARG A 96 -11.89 1.21 1.66
CA ARG A 96 -11.21 0.69 0.46
C ARG A 96 -10.22 -0.43 0.80
N ILE A 97 -9.46 -0.28 1.88
CA ILE A 97 -8.54 -1.32 2.34
C ILE A 97 -9.34 -2.55 2.75
N ALA A 98 -10.38 -2.38 3.58
CA ALA A 98 -11.26 -3.45 4.04
C ALA A 98 -11.96 -4.20 2.89
N SER A 99 -12.28 -3.54 1.77
CA SER A 99 -12.91 -4.20 0.62
C SER A 99 -11.96 -5.08 -0.19
N ARG A 100 -10.64 -4.86 -0.06
CA ARG A 100 -9.59 -5.59 -0.78
C ARG A 100 -8.97 -6.74 0.02
N LEU A 101 -9.26 -6.85 1.31
CA LEU A 101 -8.74 -7.94 2.13
C LEU A 101 -9.35 -9.28 1.71
N ASP A 102 -8.52 -10.32 1.69
CA ASP A 102 -8.97 -11.67 1.45
C ASP A 102 -9.65 -12.22 2.72
N ARG A 103 -10.98 -12.15 2.74
CA ARG A 103 -11.78 -12.65 3.86
C ARG A 103 -11.66 -14.15 4.03
N ALA A 104 -11.47 -14.91 2.94
CA ALA A 104 -11.35 -16.36 3.03
C ALA A 104 -10.03 -16.74 3.71
N GLU A 105 -8.94 -16.04 3.38
CA GLU A 105 -7.66 -16.16 4.06
C GLU A 105 -7.78 -15.78 5.55
N ILE A 106 -8.44 -14.67 5.88
CA ILE A 106 -8.60 -14.27 7.30
C ILE A 106 -9.45 -15.32 8.07
N LEU A 107 -10.43 -15.94 7.42
CA LEU A 107 -11.31 -16.97 8.00
C LEU A 107 -10.68 -18.35 8.11
N SER A 108 -9.47 -18.58 7.60
CA SER A 108 -8.73 -19.82 7.82
C SER A 108 -8.17 -19.85 9.24
N LEU A 109 -9.07 -19.89 10.24
CA LEU A 109 -8.73 -19.97 11.66
C LEU A 109 -7.89 -21.22 11.91
N ASP A 110 -6.86 -21.09 12.75
CA ASP A 110 -6.01 -22.20 13.14
C ASP A 110 -6.83 -23.24 13.93
N PRO A 111 -6.97 -24.49 13.44
CA PRO A 111 -7.65 -25.55 14.16
C PRO A 111 -7.03 -25.85 15.54
N GLY A 112 -5.75 -25.53 15.74
CA GLY A 112 -5.06 -25.69 17.03
C GLY A 112 -5.66 -24.84 18.17
N LEU A 113 -6.45 -23.82 17.85
CA LEU A 113 -7.14 -22.99 18.85
C LEU A 113 -8.34 -23.69 19.51
N HIS A 114 -8.74 -24.89 19.05
CA HIS A 114 -9.77 -25.71 19.72
C HIS A 114 -9.38 -26.16 21.13
N SER A 115 -8.08 -26.14 21.47
CA SER A 115 -7.58 -26.74 22.70
C SER A 115 -7.61 -25.84 23.93
N LEU A 116 -8.17 -24.62 23.84
CA LEU A 116 -8.06 -23.62 24.91
C LEU A 116 -9.28 -23.56 25.84
N ASP A 117 -10.49 -23.91 25.40
CA ASP A 117 -11.64 -24.11 26.29
C ASP A 117 -12.80 -24.80 25.55
N THR A 118 -13.10 -26.06 25.89
CA THR A 118 -14.05 -26.90 25.13
C THR A 118 -15.51 -26.66 25.50
N ASP A 119 -15.79 -25.94 26.58
CA ASP A 119 -17.12 -25.99 27.21
C ASP A 119 -18.02 -24.79 26.83
N ALA A 120 -17.47 -23.75 26.19
CA ALA A 120 -18.22 -22.52 25.88
C ALA A 120 -18.72 -22.40 24.42
N CYS A 121 -17.98 -22.91 23.44
CA CYS A 121 -18.27 -22.68 22.01
C CYS A 121 -17.65 -23.76 21.11
N SER A 122 -18.48 -24.47 20.33
CA SER A 122 -17.99 -25.40 19.30
C SER A 122 -17.25 -24.65 18.18
N PHE A 123 -16.31 -25.31 17.49
CA PHE A 123 -15.60 -24.67 16.39
C PHE A 123 -16.51 -24.15 15.27
N ALA A 124 -17.62 -24.86 15.00
CA ALA A 124 -18.61 -24.39 14.04
C ALA A 124 -19.22 -23.04 14.45
N GLN A 125 -19.49 -22.85 15.74
CA GLN A 125 -19.97 -21.58 16.31
C GLN A 125 -18.89 -20.51 16.27
N GLN A 126 -17.63 -20.84 16.58
CA GLN A 126 -16.49 -19.90 16.47
C GLN A 126 -16.34 -19.39 15.02
N ARG A 127 -16.39 -20.30 14.05
CA ARG A 127 -16.31 -19.95 12.62
C ARG A 127 -17.51 -19.14 12.15
N ALA A 128 -18.72 -19.44 12.63
CA ALA A 128 -19.92 -18.66 12.33
C ALA A 128 -19.83 -17.23 12.90
N TRP A 129 -19.36 -17.11 14.15
CA TRP A 129 -19.09 -15.82 14.78
C TRP A 129 -18.05 -15.02 14.00
N ALA A 130 -16.93 -15.64 13.61
CA ALA A 130 -15.86 -14.97 12.85
C ALA A 130 -16.34 -14.45 11.49
N ARG A 131 -17.18 -15.23 10.78
CA ARG A 131 -17.84 -14.77 9.55
C ARG A 131 -18.69 -13.52 9.77
N LYS A 132 -19.49 -13.49 10.85
CA LYS A 132 -20.29 -12.32 11.21
C LYS A 132 -19.40 -11.12 11.56
N ALA A 133 -18.33 -11.35 12.31
CA ALA A 133 -17.36 -10.32 12.70
C ALA A 133 -16.59 -9.71 11.51
N LEU A 134 -16.49 -10.42 10.39
CA LEU A 134 -15.89 -9.94 9.13
C LEU A 134 -16.89 -9.37 8.13
N SER A 135 -18.15 -9.21 8.52
CA SER A 135 -19.19 -8.66 7.64
C SER A 135 -19.22 -7.13 7.70
N GLY A 136 -19.40 -6.49 6.53
CA GLY A 136 -19.68 -5.07 6.38
C GLY A 136 -18.88 -4.14 7.30
N ARG A 137 -19.60 -3.43 8.18
CA ARG A 137 -19.05 -2.42 9.11
C ARG A 137 -18.15 -3.02 10.19
N SER A 138 -18.35 -4.27 10.59
CA SER A 138 -17.52 -4.89 11.63
C SER A 138 -16.09 -5.09 11.14
N LEU A 139 -15.90 -5.52 9.88
CA LEU A 139 -14.58 -5.58 9.28
C LEU A 139 -13.94 -4.18 9.18
N GLN A 140 -14.71 -3.18 8.72
CA GLN A 140 -14.22 -1.80 8.64
C GLN A 140 -13.73 -1.28 9.98
N SER A 141 -14.49 -1.51 11.07
CA SER A 141 -14.08 -1.10 12.43
C SER A 141 -12.80 -1.79 12.90
N ARG A 142 -12.58 -3.05 12.53
CA ARG A 142 -11.33 -3.77 12.86
C ARG A 142 -10.14 -3.20 12.10
N VAL A 143 -10.31 -2.92 10.81
CA VAL A 143 -9.28 -2.25 9.99
C VAL A 143 -9.03 -0.84 10.52
N ASP A 144 -10.06 -0.11 10.93
CA ASP A 144 -9.92 1.22 11.53
C ASP A 144 -9.05 1.18 12.79
N ARG A 145 -9.31 0.21 13.69
CA ARG A 145 -8.56 0.02 14.94
C ARG A 145 -7.07 -0.24 14.71
N HIS A 146 -6.71 -0.94 13.63
CA HIS A 146 -5.31 -1.15 13.25
C HIS A 146 -4.57 0.18 13.08
N PHE A 147 -5.22 1.17 12.47
CA PHE A 147 -4.67 2.50 12.23
C PHE A 147 -4.76 3.46 13.42
N SER A 148 -5.46 3.11 14.51
CA SER A 148 -5.63 3.99 15.68
C SER A 148 -4.64 3.70 16.83
N GLY A 149 -3.97 2.54 16.81
CA GLY A 149 -3.09 2.13 17.91
C GLY A 149 -1.68 2.70 17.81
N LEU A 150 -1.08 3.05 18.95
CA LEU A 150 0.35 3.35 19.05
C LEU A 150 1.17 2.06 19.18
N TRP A 151 2.34 2.04 18.57
CA TRP A 151 3.33 0.97 18.67
C TRP A 151 4.66 1.66 19.04
N THR A 152 5.32 1.19 20.09
CA THR A 152 6.31 2.01 20.82
C THR A 152 7.76 1.84 20.36
N ASP A 153 8.07 0.78 19.60
CA ASP A 153 9.45 0.31 19.44
C ASP A 153 9.93 0.23 17.97
N ASP A 154 9.21 0.88 17.06
CA ASP A 154 9.44 0.79 15.61
C ASP A 154 9.41 2.20 14.99
N VAL A 155 10.53 2.69 14.44
CA VAL A 155 10.60 4.05 13.90
C VAL A 155 10.94 4.00 12.41
N PRO A 156 9.98 3.59 11.55
CA PRO A 156 10.18 3.58 10.11
C PRO A 156 10.04 5.01 9.59
N MET A 157 10.79 5.32 8.54
CA MET A 157 10.64 6.51 7.74
C MET A 157 10.81 6.13 6.29
N MET A 158 9.84 6.50 5.46
CA MET A 158 9.93 6.34 4.02
C MET A 158 9.73 7.67 3.35
N THR A 159 10.71 8.06 2.54
CA THR A 159 10.69 9.28 1.74
C THR A 159 10.66 8.89 0.27
N VAL A 160 9.67 9.39 -0.45
CA VAL A 160 9.52 9.22 -1.90
C VAL A 160 9.62 10.60 -2.53
N VAL A 161 10.63 10.81 -3.35
CA VAL A 161 10.86 12.04 -4.10
C VAL A 161 10.59 11.76 -5.57
N VAL A 162 9.73 12.57 -6.17
CA VAL A 162 9.35 12.39 -7.58
C VAL A 162 9.71 13.63 -8.38
N SER A 163 10.67 13.47 -9.28
CA SER A 163 11.19 14.53 -10.13
C SER A 163 10.72 14.36 -11.57
N ARG A 164 10.23 15.47 -12.15
CA ARG A 164 9.73 15.53 -13.54
C ARG A 164 10.28 16.80 -14.20
N PRO A 165 10.76 16.74 -15.46
CA PRO A 165 11.23 17.92 -16.17
C PRO A 165 10.18 19.04 -16.18
N GLY A 166 10.60 20.25 -15.82
CA GLY A 166 9.74 21.44 -15.81
C GLY A 166 8.65 21.46 -14.74
N ARG A 167 8.69 20.56 -13.74
CA ARG A 167 7.77 20.57 -12.59
C ARG A 167 8.55 20.57 -11.28
N PRO A 168 8.04 21.18 -10.20
CA PRO A 168 8.63 21.04 -8.88
C PRO A 168 8.58 19.59 -8.43
N ASP A 169 9.58 19.20 -7.62
CA ASP A 169 9.63 17.89 -7.01
C ASP A 169 8.43 17.68 -6.09
N VAL A 170 7.96 16.44 -6.04
CA VAL A 170 6.96 16.02 -5.07
C VAL A 170 7.66 15.18 -4.01
N VAL A 171 7.65 15.66 -2.77
CA VAL A 171 8.24 14.95 -1.62
C VAL A 171 7.11 14.40 -0.76
N LEU A 172 7.09 13.08 -0.61
CA LEU A 172 6.14 12.35 0.20
C LEU A 172 6.88 11.60 1.29
N VAL A 173 6.42 11.74 2.53
CA VAL A 173 7.03 11.11 3.70
C VAL A 173 5.97 10.33 4.46
N SER A 174 6.32 9.13 4.91
CA SER A 174 5.52 8.39 5.87
C SER A 174 6.42 7.85 6.98
N THR A 175 6.01 8.08 8.22
CA THR A 175 6.61 7.47 9.41
C THR A 175 5.71 6.41 10.02
N SER A 176 4.68 5.99 9.28
CA SER A 176 3.70 5.04 9.78
C SER A 176 4.29 3.65 9.90
N GLN A 177 4.06 3.03 11.04
CA GLN A 177 4.38 1.61 11.25
C GLN A 177 3.31 0.69 10.66
N LYS A 178 2.17 1.25 10.22
CA LYS A 178 1.01 0.49 9.76
C LYS A 178 1.17 0.06 8.31
N VAL A 179 0.39 -0.96 7.93
CA VAL A 179 0.31 -1.44 6.54
C VAL A 179 0.12 -0.30 5.55
N MET A 180 0.67 -0.49 4.35
CA MET A 180 0.65 0.48 3.26
C MET A 180 1.38 1.80 3.58
N MET A 181 2.11 1.91 4.68
CA MET A 181 2.77 3.15 5.10
C MET A 181 1.78 4.34 5.19
N LEU A 182 0.54 4.09 5.58
CA LEU A 182 -0.47 5.15 5.68
C LEU A 182 -0.55 5.73 7.10
N PRO A 183 -0.73 7.05 7.26
CA PRO A 183 -0.91 8.06 6.20
C PRO A 183 0.42 8.58 5.62
N TRP A 184 0.34 9.23 4.45
CA TRP A 184 1.44 9.98 3.85
C TRP A 184 1.37 11.46 4.25
N LYS A 185 2.49 12.15 4.23
CA LYS A 185 2.60 13.61 4.38
C LYS A 185 3.34 14.17 3.17
N ARG A 186 2.83 15.26 2.59
CA ARG A 186 3.52 15.96 1.50
C ARG A 186 4.32 17.13 2.07
N LEU A 187 5.60 17.19 1.72
CA LEU A 187 6.54 18.21 2.18
C LEU A 187 7.02 19.08 1.01
N PRO A 188 7.45 20.33 1.28
CA PRO A 188 7.94 21.23 0.23
C PRO A 188 9.36 20.90 -0.25
N SER A 189 10.15 20.15 0.54
CA SER A 189 11.55 19.86 0.28
C SER A 189 11.96 18.51 0.88
N VAL A 190 13.04 17.93 0.36
CA VAL A 190 13.69 16.72 0.87
C VAL A 190 14.51 17.00 2.14
N VAL A 191 14.85 18.27 2.37
CA VAL A 191 15.45 18.76 3.61
C VAL A 191 14.31 19.34 4.44
N PHE A 192 13.99 18.66 5.53
CA PHE A 192 12.91 19.04 6.44
C PHE A 192 13.29 18.66 7.87
N GLU A 193 12.74 19.40 8.83
CA GLU A 193 12.89 19.12 10.25
C GLU A 193 11.70 18.31 10.77
N GLN A 194 11.82 17.73 11.97
CA GLN A 194 10.71 16.99 12.59
C GLN A 194 9.44 17.84 12.73
N GLN A 195 9.59 19.14 13.01
CA GLN A 195 8.46 20.06 13.13
C GLN A 195 7.69 20.23 11.80
N ASP A 196 8.37 20.21 10.67
CA ASP A 196 7.72 20.26 9.35
C ASP A 196 6.85 19.02 9.15
N LEU A 197 7.39 17.85 9.52
CA LEU A 197 6.67 16.60 9.46
C LEU A 197 5.45 16.62 10.38
N ASP A 198 5.59 17.06 11.62
CA ASP A 198 4.50 17.10 12.60
C ASP A 198 3.35 18.02 12.15
N ASN A 199 3.68 19.15 11.50
CA ASN A 199 2.71 20.12 11.01
C ASN A 199 2.10 19.75 9.64
N ALA A 200 2.74 18.86 8.87
CA ALA A 200 2.26 18.49 7.55
C ALA A 200 0.95 17.68 7.63
N GLN A 201 0.01 18.06 6.76
CA GLN A 201 -1.29 17.39 6.69
C GLN A 201 -1.16 15.93 6.29
N GLU A 202 -1.81 15.06 7.06
CA GLU A 202 -1.94 13.64 6.73
C GLU A 202 -2.84 13.43 5.50
N GLN A 203 -2.36 12.61 4.58
CA GLN A 203 -3.01 12.26 3.33
C GLN A 203 -3.21 10.74 3.28
N TRP A 204 -4.48 10.33 3.22
CA TRP A 204 -4.85 8.92 3.12
C TRP A 204 -4.96 8.52 1.66
N HIS A 205 -3.88 7.94 1.14
CA HIS A 205 -3.71 7.66 -0.29
C HIS A 205 -3.32 6.20 -0.56
N PRO A 206 -4.26 5.24 -0.45
CA PRO A 206 -3.96 3.82 -0.66
C PRO A 206 -3.39 3.52 -2.06
N GLU A 207 -3.85 4.23 -3.09
CA GLU A 207 -3.38 4.07 -4.47
C GLU A 207 -1.92 4.52 -4.63
N LEU A 208 -1.50 5.56 -3.92
CA LEU A 208 -0.10 5.97 -3.86
C LEU A 208 0.76 4.87 -3.26
N SER A 209 0.34 4.28 -2.15
CA SER A 209 1.04 3.16 -1.53
C SER A 209 1.13 1.94 -2.46
N GLU A 210 0.07 1.64 -3.21
CA GLU A 210 0.05 0.57 -4.22
C GLU A 210 0.97 0.84 -5.42
N ALA A 211 1.07 2.10 -5.83
CA ALA A 211 2.00 2.49 -6.88
C ALA A 211 3.46 2.41 -6.39
N VAL A 212 3.75 2.86 -5.17
CA VAL A 212 5.09 2.81 -4.59
C VAL A 212 5.56 1.37 -4.38
N ILE A 213 4.72 0.48 -3.80
CA ILE A 213 5.10 -0.92 -3.60
C ILE A 213 5.47 -1.58 -4.95
N ALA A 214 4.76 -1.26 -6.03
CA ALA A 214 5.03 -1.81 -7.37
C ALA A 214 6.40 -1.39 -7.93
N LEU A 215 6.95 -0.25 -7.48
CA LEU A 215 8.30 0.18 -7.83
C LEU A 215 9.39 -0.50 -7.01
N LEU A 216 9.06 -1.02 -5.83
CA LEU A 216 10.05 -1.61 -4.91
C LEU A 216 10.32 -3.09 -5.23
N PRO A 217 11.54 -3.58 -5.01
CA PRO A 217 11.92 -4.97 -5.26
C PRO A 217 11.25 -5.95 -4.30
N GLU A 218 10.97 -7.16 -4.78
CA GLU A 218 10.49 -8.23 -3.92
C GLU A 218 11.55 -8.65 -2.88
N GLY A 219 11.08 -9.00 -1.68
CA GLY A 219 11.94 -9.46 -0.58
C GLY A 219 12.54 -8.36 0.31
N GLU A 220 12.68 -7.13 -0.19
CA GLU A 220 13.25 -6.00 0.57
C GLU A 220 12.31 -5.49 1.68
N ASP A 221 12.90 -4.93 2.73
CA ASP A 221 12.19 -4.45 3.92
C ASP A 221 11.25 -3.28 3.62
N SER A 222 11.69 -2.36 2.77
CA SER A 222 10.84 -1.25 2.30
C SER A 222 9.53 -1.76 1.69
N ARG A 223 9.60 -2.81 0.86
CA ARG A 223 8.41 -3.41 0.23
C ARG A 223 7.54 -4.16 1.24
N ARG A 224 8.14 -4.84 2.24
CA ARG A 224 7.39 -5.59 3.26
C ARG A 224 6.41 -4.70 4.03
N ARG A 225 6.74 -3.43 4.26
CA ARG A 225 5.87 -2.48 4.99
C ARG A 225 4.53 -2.19 4.31
N PHE A 226 4.47 -2.34 2.99
CA PHE A 226 3.25 -2.14 2.24
C PHE A 226 2.28 -3.32 2.29
N GLN A 227 2.77 -4.50 2.67
CA GLN A 227 1.98 -5.72 2.58
C GLN A 227 0.88 -5.74 3.64
N THR A 228 -0.31 -6.19 3.23
CA THR A 228 -1.44 -6.38 4.13
C THR A 228 -1.38 -7.70 4.91
N ARG A 229 -0.40 -8.57 4.63
CA ARG A 229 -0.25 -9.88 5.28
C ARG A 229 -0.22 -9.76 6.80
N TRP A 230 0.52 -8.79 7.34
CA TRP A 230 0.55 -8.54 8.78
C TRP A 230 -0.83 -8.20 9.33
N LEU A 231 -1.62 -7.40 8.59
CA LEU A 231 -3.00 -7.08 8.96
C LEU A 231 -3.90 -8.33 8.86
N HIS A 232 -3.73 -9.18 7.84
CA HIS A 232 -4.45 -10.47 7.76
C HIS A 232 -4.15 -11.35 8.97
N ASP A 233 -2.88 -11.54 9.29
CA ASP A 233 -2.45 -12.38 10.41
C ASP A 233 -2.92 -11.83 11.76
N ARG A 234 -2.89 -10.50 11.93
CA ARG A 234 -3.45 -9.85 13.11
C ARG A 234 -4.94 -10.07 13.21
N LEU A 235 -5.70 -9.80 12.16
CA LEU A 235 -7.16 -9.98 12.16
C LEU A 235 -7.53 -11.44 12.44
N ARG A 236 -6.79 -12.39 11.85
CA ARG A 236 -6.99 -13.83 12.11
C ARG A 236 -6.78 -14.16 13.59
N ARG A 237 -5.70 -13.69 14.22
CA ARG A 237 -5.43 -13.89 15.65
C ARG A 237 -6.47 -13.22 16.55
N ASP A 238 -6.85 -11.99 16.25
CA ASP A 238 -7.86 -11.26 17.03
C ASP A 238 -9.21 -11.99 16.96
N LEU A 239 -9.62 -12.46 15.79
CA LEU A 239 -10.85 -13.25 15.61
C LEU A 239 -10.80 -14.59 16.34
N ALA A 240 -9.68 -15.28 16.26
CA ALA A 240 -9.44 -16.53 16.97
C ALA A 240 -9.69 -16.36 18.48
N MET A 241 -9.02 -15.38 19.10
CA MET A 241 -9.15 -15.10 20.53
C MET A 241 -10.57 -14.66 20.90
N GLU A 242 -11.14 -13.69 20.17
CA GLU A 242 -12.49 -13.19 20.46
C GLU A 242 -13.59 -14.25 20.24
N SER A 243 -13.34 -15.27 19.40
CA SER A 243 -14.28 -16.35 19.15
C SER A 243 -14.37 -17.37 20.28
N LEU A 244 -13.38 -17.41 21.19
CA LEU A 244 -13.44 -18.27 22.39
C LEU A 244 -14.66 -17.92 23.27
N ASP A 245 -15.01 -16.63 23.33
CA ASP A 245 -16.14 -16.12 24.12
C ASP A 245 -17.47 -16.07 23.37
N CYS A 246 -17.64 -16.83 22.28
CA CYS A 246 -18.80 -16.69 21.39
C CYS A 246 -20.17 -16.88 22.10
N GLY A 247 -20.18 -17.56 23.26
CA GLY A 247 -21.35 -17.82 24.08
C GLY A 247 -21.65 -16.80 25.20
N ALA A 248 -20.74 -15.87 25.51
CA ALA A 248 -20.91 -14.95 26.65
C ALA A 248 -21.91 -13.81 26.35
N ARG A 249 -21.86 -13.22 25.14
CA ARG A 249 -22.75 -12.10 24.75
C ARG A 249 -24.18 -12.53 24.37
N GLY A 250 -24.43 -13.82 24.16
CA GLY A 250 -25.77 -14.35 23.88
C GLY A 250 -26.63 -14.52 25.13
N ARG A 251 -26.02 -14.62 26.32
CA ARG A 251 -26.76 -14.82 27.59
C ARG A 251 -27.28 -13.52 28.19
N GLU A 252 -26.61 -12.38 27.96
CA GLU A 252 -27.06 -11.06 28.43
C GLU A 252 -28.30 -10.53 27.69
N SER A 253 -28.62 -11.03 26.49
CA SER A 253 -29.84 -10.65 25.77
C SER A 253 -31.02 -11.60 26.01
N ALA A 254 -30.86 -12.58 26.90
CA ALA A 254 -31.87 -13.57 27.25
C ALA A 254 -32.26 -13.56 28.75
N MET A 255 -31.83 -12.53 29.49
CA MET A 255 -32.29 -12.20 30.84
C MET A 255 -33.09 -10.91 30.84
#